data_AF-A0A7X9DIU5-F1
#
_entry.id   AF-A0A7X9DIU5-F1
#
_cell.length_a   1.000
_cell.length_b   1.000
_cell.length_c   1.000
_cell.angle_alpha   90.00
_cell.angle_beta   90.00
_cell.angle_gamma   90.00
#
_symmetry.space_group_name_H-M   'P 1'
#
loop_
_entity.id
_entity.type
_entity.pdbx_description
1 polymer ?
#
loop_
_entity_poly.entity_id
_entity_poly.type
_entity_poly.pdbx_seq_one_letter_code
_entity_poly.pdbx_strand_id
1 'polypeptide(L)'
;MKGITNLKQYNAEAPCLFIVLPDQILQYEYLSEDFSGLFIVMSKKFTDNLLMNIQERVPLFLSVYDNPWTQLNEEELQSMIDYYRLLQKTIRMKDNPHRIDIVKHLMQAFFYGSSYQFHKIPDTDKKSKQELVVEKFLKLA
;
A
#
# COMPACT_ATOMS: atom_id res chain seq x y z
N MET A 1 -2.19 16.30 -6.45
CA MET A 1 -1.03 16.49 -5.54
C MET A 1 0.25 16.38 -6.35
N LYS A 2 1.18 17.31 -6.17
CA LYS A 2 2.55 17.20 -6.70
C LYS A 2 3.52 17.01 -5.55
N GLY A 3 4.52 16.17 -5.74
CA GLY A 3 5.54 15.94 -4.71
C GLY A 3 6.70 15.11 -5.19
N ILE A 4 7.58 14.80 -4.25
CA ILE A 4 8.78 13.98 -4.43
C ILE A 4 8.70 12.80 -3.46
N THR A 5 8.83 11.59 -3.99
CA THR A 5 9.08 10.36 -3.23
C THR A 5 10.40 9.78 -3.68
N ASN A 6 11.35 9.56 -2.76
CA ASN A 6 12.66 8.99 -3.08
C ASN A 6 13.38 9.68 -4.25
N LEU A 7 13.37 11.02 -4.27
CA LEU A 7 13.96 11.86 -5.31
C LEU A 7 13.31 11.75 -6.70
N LYS A 8 12.19 11.03 -6.83
CA LYS A 8 11.35 11.01 -8.04
C LYS A 8 10.14 11.93 -7.85
N GLN A 9 9.95 12.84 -8.80
CA GLN A 9 8.75 13.67 -8.85
C GLN A 9 7.55 12.83 -9.29
N TYR A 10 6.41 13.08 -8.65
CA TYR A 10 5.13 12.50 -9.03
C TYR A 10 4.05 13.58 -9.09
N ASN A 11 3.10 13.39 -10.01
CA ASN A 11 1.88 14.17 -10.13
C ASN A 11 0.70 13.21 -10.02
N ALA A 12 0.11 13.12 -8.82
CA ALA A 12 -1.05 12.29 -8.57
C ALA A 12 -2.32 13.12 -8.78
N GLU A 13 -3.19 12.64 -9.66
CA GLU A 13 -4.48 13.26 -9.99
C GLU A 13 -5.63 12.39 -9.53
N ALA A 14 -6.71 13.01 -9.06
CA ALA A 14 -7.88 12.26 -8.64
C ALA A 14 -8.63 11.67 -9.85
N PRO A 15 -9.26 10.49 -9.71
CA PRO A 15 -9.14 9.60 -8.56
C PRO A 15 -7.89 8.72 -8.65
N CYS A 16 -7.17 8.59 -7.54
CA CYS A 16 -5.96 7.77 -7.47
C CYS A 16 -5.84 7.07 -6.12
N LEU A 17 -5.13 5.95 -6.11
CA LEU A 17 -4.59 5.33 -4.91
C LEU A 17 -3.10 5.70 -4.79
N PHE A 18 -2.68 6.08 -3.59
CA PHE A 18 -1.29 6.41 -3.27
C PHE A 18 -0.86 5.59 -2.04
N ILE A 19 0.27 4.88 -2.12
CA ILE A 19 0.81 4.05 -1.05
C ILE A 19 2.21 4.56 -0.69
N VAL A 20 2.41 4.83 0.59
CA VAL A 20 3.72 5.16 1.17
C VAL A 20 4.14 4.02 2.08
N LEU A 21 5.27 3.41 1.77
CA LEU A 21 5.88 2.37 2.59
C LEU A 21 6.62 2.97 3.79
N PRO A 22 6.85 2.19 4.87
CA PRO A 22 7.72 2.62 5.95
C PRO A 22 9.07 3.10 5.41
N ASP A 23 9.63 4.12 6.06
CA ASP A 23 10.94 4.71 5.75
C ASP A 23 11.04 5.43 4.38
N GLN A 24 9.96 5.51 3.59
CA GLN A 24 9.90 6.42 2.44
C GLN A 24 9.60 7.85 2.91
N ILE A 25 10.36 8.81 2.37
CA ILE A 25 10.14 10.23 2.62
C ILE A 25 9.22 10.77 1.53
N LEU A 26 8.02 11.22 1.94
CA LEU A 26 7.07 11.95 1.11
C LEU A 26 7.30 13.46 1.31
N GLN A 27 7.74 14.16 0.27
CA GLN A 27 7.79 15.62 0.25
C GLN A 27 6.68 16.11 -0.67
N TYR A 28 5.72 16.86 -0.14
CA TYR A 28 4.72 17.51 -0.97
C TYR A 28 5.26 18.85 -1.47
N GLU A 29 5.06 19.14 -2.75
CA GLU A 29 5.38 20.43 -3.35
C GLU A 29 4.11 21.28 -3.49
N TYR A 30 2.99 20.64 -3.83
CA TYR A 30 1.73 21.33 -4.08
C TYR A 30 0.51 20.43 -3.81
N LEU A 31 -0.49 21.02 -3.17
CA LEU A 31 -1.84 20.48 -3.03
C LEU A 31 -2.81 21.51 -3.62
N SER A 32 -3.79 21.03 -4.39
CA SER A 32 -4.85 21.89 -4.89
C SER A 32 -5.81 22.28 -3.77
N GLU A 33 -6.50 23.41 -3.92
CA GLU A 33 -7.43 23.92 -2.90
C GLU A 33 -8.62 22.99 -2.66
N ASP A 34 -8.99 22.19 -3.66
CA ASP A 34 -10.08 21.21 -3.65
C ASP A 34 -9.64 19.80 -3.26
N PHE A 35 -8.40 19.63 -2.81
CA PHE A 35 -7.85 18.32 -2.49
C PHE A 35 -8.69 17.62 -1.41
N SER A 36 -9.14 16.40 -1.71
CA SER A 36 -9.82 15.50 -0.77
C SER A 36 -9.24 14.09 -0.86
N GLY A 37 -9.17 13.40 0.28
CA GLY A 37 -8.58 12.08 0.35
C GLY A 37 -9.00 11.30 1.59
N LEU A 38 -9.01 9.97 1.46
CA LEU A 38 -9.20 9.03 2.55
C LEU A 38 -7.85 8.41 2.91
N PHE A 39 -7.53 8.37 4.20
CA PHE A 39 -6.22 7.92 4.67
C PHE A 39 -6.33 6.73 5.60
N ILE A 40 -5.57 5.67 5.29
CA ILE A 40 -5.32 4.54 6.20
C ILE A 40 -3.88 4.67 6.68
N VAL A 41 -3.71 4.95 7.97
CA VAL A 41 -2.39 5.11 8.58
C VAL A 41 -2.13 3.95 9.54
N MET A 42 -0.98 3.30 9.37
CA MET A 42 -0.58 2.15 10.16
C MET A 42 0.77 2.40 10.82
N SER A 43 0.91 1.95 12.07
CA SER A 43 2.22 2.00 12.74
C SER A 43 3.23 1.08 12.04
N LYS A 44 4.52 1.44 12.04
CA LYS A 44 5.60 0.60 11.49
C LYS A 44 5.52 -0.84 12.00
N LYS A 45 5.35 -1.04 13.31
CA LYS A 45 5.20 -2.38 13.91
C LYS A 45 4.03 -3.16 13.32
N PHE A 46 2.89 -2.51 13.08
CA PHE A 46 1.74 -3.17 12.48
C PHE A 46 2.03 -3.56 11.02
N THR A 47 2.59 -2.65 10.25
CA THR A 47 2.94 -2.86 8.84
C THR A 47 4.00 -3.96 8.69
N ASP A 48 5.05 -3.98 9.50
CA ASP A 48 6.10 -5.01 9.45
C ASP A 48 5.50 -6.40 9.68
N ASN A 49 4.67 -6.57 10.72
CA ASN A 49 3.97 -7.83 11.00
C ASN A 49 3.00 -8.25 9.89
N LEU A 50 2.35 -7.27 9.25
CA LEU A 50 1.44 -7.52 8.13
C LEU A 50 2.19 -8.06 6.91
N LEU A 51 3.27 -7.37 6.52
CA LEU A 51 4.08 -7.70 5.35
C LEU A 51 4.84 -9.03 5.52
N MET A 52 5.21 -9.41 6.75
CA MET A 52 5.81 -10.73 7.03
C MET A 52 4.90 -11.90 6.62
N ASN A 53 3.58 -11.71 6.68
CA ASN A 53 2.61 -12.74 6.32
C ASN A 53 2.24 -12.75 4.83
N ILE A 54 2.89 -11.90 4.01
CA ILE A 54 2.69 -11.87 2.55
C ILE A 54 3.81 -12.70 1.90
N GLN A 55 3.44 -13.77 1.19
CA GLN A 55 4.43 -14.64 0.53
C GLN A 55 5.24 -13.89 -0.52
N GLU A 56 4.60 -13.02 -1.29
CA GLU A 56 5.20 -12.20 -2.36
C GLU A 56 5.56 -10.78 -1.89
N ARG A 57 5.95 -10.63 -0.62
CA ARG A 57 6.22 -9.32 -0.01
C ARG A 57 7.29 -8.49 -0.74
N VAL A 58 8.30 -9.15 -1.32
CA VAL A 58 9.42 -8.45 -1.98
C VAL A 58 8.99 -7.85 -3.32
N PRO A 59 8.39 -8.62 -4.25
CA PRO A 59 7.76 -8.06 -5.45
C PRO A 59 6.75 -6.95 -5.17
N LEU A 60 5.88 -7.14 -4.18
CA LEU A 60 4.90 -6.13 -3.76
C LEU A 60 5.59 -4.83 -3.31
N PHE A 61 6.61 -4.95 -2.45
CA PHE A 61 7.37 -3.82 -1.95
C PHE A 61 8.04 -3.06 -3.09
N LEU A 62 8.67 -3.76 -4.04
CA LEU A 62 9.34 -3.14 -5.19
C LEU A 62 8.35 -2.43 -6.11
N SER A 63 7.21 -3.04 -6.39
CA SER A 63 6.18 -2.45 -7.26
C SER A 63 5.67 -1.12 -6.70
N VAL A 64 5.38 -1.07 -5.40
CA VAL A 64 4.97 0.16 -4.69
C VAL A 64 6.13 1.16 -4.58
N TYR A 65 7.34 0.68 -4.33
CA TYR A 65 8.52 1.54 -4.21
C TYR A 65 8.83 2.28 -5.51
N ASP A 66 8.71 1.59 -6.65
CA ASP A 66 8.97 2.16 -7.97
C ASP A 66 7.81 3.01 -8.49
N ASN A 67 6.58 2.62 -8.18
CA ASN A 67 5.37 3.35 -8.56
C ASN A 67 4.42 3.51 -7.35
N PRO A 68 4.56 4.59 -6.55
CA PRO A 68 3.80 4.76 -5.30
C PRO A 68 2.34 5.15 -5.52
N TRP A 69 1.91 5.35 -6.77
CA TRP A 69 0.55 5.74 -7.08
C TRP A 69 0.03 5.11 -8.36
N THR A 70 -1.28 5.03 -8.45
CA THR A 70 -2.00 4.52 -9.62
C THR A 70 -3.27 5.34 -9.82
N GLN A 71 -3.63 5.59 -11.07
CA GLN A 71 -4.93 6.14 -11.39
C GLN A 71 -6.00 5.07 -11.14
N LEU A 72 -7.18 5.50 -10.69
CA LEU A 72 -8.36 4.66 -10.52
C LEU A 72 -9.41 5.07 -11.55
N ASN A 73 -10.25 4.12 -11.94
CA ASN A 73 -11.55 4.42 -12.54
C ASN A 73 -12.62 4.60 -11.45
N GLU A 74 -13.85 4.93 -11.85
CA GLU A 74 -14.95 5.20 -10.91
C GLU A 74 -15.35 3.96 -10.08
N GLU A 75 -15.36 2.77 -10.69
CA GLU A 75 -15.69 1.52 -10.00
C GLU A 75 -14.61 1.13 -8.98
N GLU A 76 -13.34 1.31 -9.34
CA GLU A 76 -12.20 1.10 -8.46
C GLU A 76 -12.21 2.09 -7.30
N LEU A 77 -12.47 3.38 -7.56
CA LEU A 77 -12.63 4.39 -6.52
C LEU A 77 -13.73 4.01 -5.54
N GLN A 78 -14.90 3.60 -6.05
CA GLN A 78 -16.03 3.22 -5.20
C GLN A 78 -15.68 2.00 -4.34
N SER A 79 -15.00 1.01 -4.92
CA SER A 79 -14.47 -0.15 -4.19
C SER A 79 -13.50 0.26 -3.08
N MET A 80 -12.60 1.21 -3.33
CA MET A 80 -11.68 1.73 -2.30
C MET A 80 -12.41 2.47 -1.18
N ILE A 81 -13.45 3.24 -1.50
CA ILE A 81 -14.28 3.95 -0.52
C ILE A 81 -15.02 2.95 0.38
N ASP A 82 -15.60 1.90 -0.20
CA ASP A 82 -16.34 0.90 0.56
C ASP A 82 -15.41 0.05 1.43
N TYR A 83 -14.23 -0.26 0.91
CA TYR A 83 -13.17 -0.92 1.67
C TYR A 83 -12.69 -0.06 2.86
N TYR A 84 -12.49 1.26 2.66
CA TYR A 84 -12.17 2.20 3.73
C TYR A 84 -13.27 2.21 4.82
N ARG A 85 -14.54 2.26 4.42
CA ARG A 85 -15.68 2.23 5.35
C ARG A 85 -15.74 0.93 6.15
N LEU A 86 -15.45 -0.22 5.51
CA LEU A 86 -15.36 -1.51 6.18
C LEU A 86 -14.28 -1.53 7.27
N LEU A 87 -13.07 -1.05 6.94
CA LEU A 87 -11.99 -0.92 7.92
C LEU A 87 -12.38 0.01 9.07
N GLN A 88 -12.94 1.18 8.75
CA GLN A 88 -13.36 2.16 9.75
C GLN A 88 -14.40 1.57 10.72
N LYS A 89 -15.40 0.85 10.19
CA LYS A 89 -16.42 0.16 11.01
C LYS A 89 -15.77 -0.89 11.91
N THR A 90 -14.85 -1.68 11.37
CA THR A 90 -14.15 -2.74 12.11
C THR A 90 -13.30 -2.18 13.25
N ILE A 91 -12.53 -1.12 12.99
CA ILE A 91 -11.69 -0.45 14.00
C ILE A 91 -12.54 0.11 15.16
N ARG A 92 -13.76 0.58 14.85
CA ARG A 92 -14.68 1.14 15.84
C ARG A 92 -15.37 0.09 16.72
N MET A 93 -15.29 -1.21 16.41
CA MET A 93 -15.84 -2.29 17.25
C MET A 93 -14.97 -2.55 18.49
N LYS A 94 -14.96 -1.60 19.43
CA LYS A 94 -14.09 -1.65 20.61
C LYS A 94 -14.33 -2.87 21.51
N ASP A 95 -15.55 -3.40 21.53
CA ASP A 95 -15.93 -4.55 22.36
C ASP A 95 -15.54 -5.89 21.73
N ASN A 96 -15.15 -5.92 20.46
CA ASN A 96 -14.73 -7.15 19.80
C ASN A 96 -13.24 -7.42 20.09
N PRO A 97 -12.89 -8.52 20.80
CA PRO A 97 -11.50 -8.84 21.13
C PRO A 97 -10.65 -9.15 19.89
N HIS A 98 -11.27 -9.57 18.78
CA HIS A 98 -10.59 -9.91 17.54
C HIS A 98 -10.46 -8.75 16.55
N ARG A 99 -10.89 -7.53 16.91
CA ARG A 99 -10.95 -6.39 15.98
C ARG A 99 -9.64 -6.11 15.24
N ILE A 100 -8.50 -6.24 15.94
CA ILE A 100 -7.18 -5.95 15.36
C ILE A 100 -6.78 -7.06 14.37
N ASP A 101 -7.09 -8.32 14.67
CA ASP A 101 -6.80 -9.42 13.76
C ASP A 101 -7.69 -9.36 12.53
N ILE A 102 -8.97 -8.97 12.67
CA ILE A 102 -9.84 -8.72 11.51
C ILE A 102 -9.23 -7.62 10.63
N VAL A 103 -8.79 -6.50 11.21
CA VAL A 103 -8.11 -5.43 10.46
C VAL A 103 -6.85 -5.95 9.75
N LYS A 104 -6.03 -6.78 10.41
CA LYS A 104 -4.86 -7.40 9.76
C LYS A 104 -5.26 -8.21 8.53
N HIS A 105 -6.22 -9.13 8.66
CA HIS A 105 -6.65 -9.97 7.54
C HIS A 105 -7.24 -9.16 6.40
N LEU A 106 -8.03 -8.12 6.72
CA LEU A 106 -8.52 -7.19 5.72
C LEU A 106 -7.34 -6.54 5.00
N MET A 107 -6.38 -5.96 5.73
CA MET A 107 -5.22 -5.29 5.10
C MET A 107 -4.36 -6.26 4.27
N GLN A 108 -4.24 -7.53 4.68
CA GLN A 108 -3.58 -8.55 3.85
C GLN A 108 -4.33 -8.77 2.54
N ALA A 109 -5.65 -8.92 2.60
CA ALA A 109 -6.49 -9.06 1.43
C ALA A 109 -6.38 -7.82 0.50
N PHE A 110 -6.28 -6.62 1.07
CA PHE A 110 -6.02 -5.40 0.31
C PHE A 110 -4.69 -5.47 -0.44
N PHE A 111 -3.60 -5.89 0.20
CA PHE A 111 -2.30 -5.96 -0.48
C PHE A 111 -2.29 -7.02 -1.60
N TYR A 112 -2.93 -8.17 -1.41
CA TYR A 112 -3.06 -9.17 -2.48
C TYR A 112 -3.97 -8.71 -3.63
N GLY A 113 -5.08 -8.02 -3.31
CA GLY A 113 -6.00 -7.50 -4.32
C GLY A 113 -5.39 -6.33 -5.10
N SER A 114 -4.78 -5.38 -4.40
CA SER A 114 -4.14 -4.20 -5.00
C SER A 114 -2.90 -4.56 -5.81
N SER A 115 -2.12 -5.56 -5.41
CA SER A 115 -1.03 -6.06 -6.25
C SER A 115 -1.54 -6.68 -7.55
N TYR A 116 -2.62 -7.45 -7.50
CA TYR A 116 -3.18 -8.00 -8.72
C TYR A 116 -3.73 -6.91 -9.66
N GLN A 117 -4.43 -5.92 -9.11
CA GLN A 117 -5.15 -4.91 -9.91
C GLN A 117 -4.30 -3.70 -10.31
N PHE A 118 -3.43 -3.21 -9.42
CA PHE A 118 -2.77 -1.91 -9.57
C PHE A 118 -1.25 -1.99 -9.67
N HIS A 119 -0.65 -3.02 -9.10
CA HIS A 119 0.79 -3.15 -8.95
C HIS A 119 1.26 -4.51 -9.45
N LYS A 120 1.48 -4.64 -10.76
CA LYS A 120 1.93 -5.89 -11.36
C LYS A 120 3.09 -6.48 -10.57
N ILE A 121 2.86 -7.65 -9.98
CA ILE A 121 3.91 -8.48 -9.41
C ILE A 121 4.70 -9.02 -10.60
N PRO A 122 6.00 -8.70 -10.73
CA PRO A 122 6.80 -9.23 -11.81
C PRO A 122 6.71 -10.77 -11.84
N ASP A 123 6.48 -11.32 -13.03
CA ASP A 123 6.42 -12.76 -13.24
C ASP A 123 7.72 -13.39 -12.71
N THR A 124 7.56 -14.38 -11.83
CA THR A 124 8.67 -14.91 -11.02
C THR A 124 9.74 -15.66 -11.82
N ASP A 125 9.51 -15.87 -13.12
CA ASP A 125 10.37 -16.65 -14.00
C ASP A 125 11.75 -16.02 -14.27
N LYS A 126 11.94 -14.72 -14.02
CA LYS A 126 13.26 -14.07 -14.10
C LYS A 126 13.46 -12.99 -13.04
N LYS A 127 13.55 -13.40 -11.77
CA LYS A 127 14.05 -12.49 -10.71
C LYS A 127 15.46 -12.01 -11.06
N SER A 128 15.69 -10.70 -10.98
CA SER A 128 17.02 -10.13 -11.15
C SER A 128 17.95 -10.59 -10.02
N LYS A 129 19.27 -10.56 -10.25
CA LYS A 129 20.25 -10.87 -9.20
C LYS A 129 20.07 -9.97 -7.97
N GLN A 130 19.65 -8.71 -8.18
CA GLN A 130 19.39 -7.76 -7.10
C GLN A 130 18.17 -8.19 -6.29
N GLU A 131 17.07 -8.58 -6.93
CA GLU A 131 15.86 -9.08 -6.26
C GLU A 131 16.14 -10.34 -5.44
N LEU A 132 16.94 -11.27 -5.97
CA LEU A 132 17.33 -12.47 -5.24
C LEU A 132 18.16 -12.16 -3.98
N VAL A 133 19.05 -11.17 -4.05
CA VAL A 133 19.85 -10.73 -2.89
C VAL A 133 18.95 -10.04 -1.86
N VAL A 134 18.06 -9.15 -2.30
CA VAL A 134 17.09 -8.46 -1.43
C VAL A 134 16.16 -9.47 -0.75
N GLU A 135 15.67 -10.46 -1.49
CA GLU A 135 14.79 -11.50 -0.93
C GLU A 135 15.53 -12.37 0.10
N LYS A 136 16.77 -12.79 -0.19
CA LYS A 136 17.60 -13.51 0.78
C LYS A 136 17.84 -12.69 2.04
N PHE A 137 18.11 -11.39 1.89
CA PHE A 137 18.30 -10.49 3.02
C PHE A 137 17.03 -10.34 3.85
N LEU A 138 15.88 -10.10 3.22
CA LEU A 138 14.59 -9.94 3.89
C LEU A 138 14.05 -11.24 4.52
N LYS A 139 14.60 -12.41 4.17
CA LYS A 139 14.30 -13.69 4.83
C LYS A 139 15.14 -13.95 6.08
N LEU A 140 16.21 -13.17 6.30
CA LEU A 140 17.11 -13.30 7.44
C LEU A 140 16.78 -12.33 8.59
N ALA A 141 15.85 -11.39 8.36
CA ALA A 141 15.33 -10.44 9.34
C ALA A 141 13.97 -10.91 9.88
#